data_AF-A0A1Q3CSJ7-F1
#
_entry.id   AF-A0A1Q3CSJ7-F1
#
_cell.length_a   1.000
_cell.length_b   1.000
_cell.length_c   1.000
_cell.angle_alpha   90.00
_cell.angle_beta   90.00
_cell.angle_gamma   90.00
#
_symmetry.space_group_name_H-M   'P 1'
#
loop_
_entity.id
_entity.type
_entity.pdbx_description
1 polymer ?
#
loop_
_entity_poly.entity_id
_entity_poly.type
_entity_poly.pdbx_seq_one_letter_code
_entity_poly.pdbx_strand_id
1 'polypeptide(L)'
;MEIDEIVGEKTSRAANLPTKSAIYVWGYNQSGQTGRMGKERQLRIPKQLPPELFGCPAGANSRWLDIACGREHTAAVASDGSLFTWGANEYGQLGDGTEVGRKHPKKVKQLQTEFVKSVSCGAHCTAAIAEPCENDGTISPSRLWVWGQNQGSNFPRLFWGAFAPNTVIRQVSCGAAHAVALSEDGLLQAWGYNEYGQLGRGITCEGLQGARVIDAYAKFLDEAPELVKITQVSCGEYHTGAISEKGEVYTWGLGARGQLGHSSLQSGDKELLPRHVVALDGIFIKDIACGGVHTCALSSKGALYAWGGGQAGQLGLGPRTGFFPFGPNDSETFFRNIPALVVPTGVQLVACGHSHTLISMRDGRIHGWGYNSYGQAANERSTYAWFPSPIDWCVGEVRKLAAGGGHSAVLTDACSLKELCEFRLADNVTLSNALEIEDVASRTGSDALARLCERLREHLLDGGDCEYEDGDLNNGKK
;
A
#
# COMPACT_ATOMS: atom_id res chain seq x y z
N MET A 1 21.96 -44.95 21.02
CA MET A 1 23.19 -44.50 20.33
C MET A 1 22.71 -43.57 19.25
N GLU A 2 22.64 -42.30 19.62
CA GLU A 2 22.04 -41.21 18.85
C GLU A 2 22.96 -40.81 17.71
N ILE A 3 22.37 -40.29 16.63
CA ILE A 3 23.01 -39.98 15.35
C ILE A 3 24.01 -38.80 15.45
N ASP A 4 24.14 -38.19 16.64
CA ASP A 4 24.90 -36.96 16.87
C ASP A 4 26.42 -37.16 17.00
N GLU A 5 26.94 -38.40 17.05
CA GLU A 5 28.40 -38.65 17.12
C GLU A 5 29.10 -38.80 15.76
N ILE A 6 28.39 -38.72 14.63
CA ILE A 6 29.01 -38.87 13.29
C ILE A 6 29.32 -37.53 12.62
N VAL A 7 28.70 -36.42 13.06
CA VAL A 7 28.91 -35.10 12.46
C VAL A 7 29.73 -34.24 13.42
N GLY A 8 31.04 -34.41 13.35
CA GLY A 8 32.00 -33.61 14.10
C GLY A 8 31.75 -32.10 13.93
N GLU A 9 31.76 -31.40 15.06
CA GLU A 9 31.66 -29.95 15.18
C GLU A 9 32.56 -29.22 14.18
N LYS A 10 31.94 -28.68 13.13
CA LYS A 10 32.47 -27.57 12.35
C LYS A 10 31.36 -26.58 12.10
N THR A 11 31.33 -25.53 12.92
CA THR A 11 30.77 -24.21 12.60
C THR A 11 29.51 -24.26 11.73
N SER A 12 28.33 -24.35 12.34
CA SER A 12 27.08 -24.01 11.66
C SER A 12 27.09 -22.50 11.37
N ARG A 13 27.79 -22.10 10.31
CA ARG A 13 27.42 -20.90 9.56
C ARG A 13 25.97 -21.18 9.16
N ALA A 14 25.02 -20.47 9.78
CA ALA A 14 23.66 -20.43 9.27
C ALA A 14 23.79 -20.16 7.77
N ALA A 15 23.46 -21.15 6.94
CA ALA A 15 23.50 -20.97 5.52
C ALA A 15 22.52 -19.83 5.24
N ASN A 16 23.02 -18.66 4.83
CA ASN A 16 22.18 -17.60 4.33
C ASN A 16 21.48 -18.17 3.10
N LEU A 17 20.27 -18.68 3.31
CA LEU A 17 19.42 -19.16 2.23
C LEU A 17 19.26 -17.97 1.26
N PRO A 18 19.51 -18.17 -0.05
CA PRO A 18 19.28 -17.11 -1.01
C PRO A 18 17.80 -16.70 -0.94
N THR A 19 17.52 -15.43 -0.66
CA THR A 19 16.15 -14.89 -0.67
C THR A 19 15.92 -14.12 -1.97
N LYS A 20 14.78 -14.32 -2.63
CA LYS A 20 14.37 -13.55 -3.83
C LYS A 20 13.13 -12.73 -3.47
N SER A 21 13.02 -11.51 -3.99
CA SER A 21 11.82 -10.68 -3.86
C SER A 21 11.31 -10.29 -5.24
N ALA A 22 9.99 -10.07 -5.37
CA ALA A 22 9.39 -9.52 -6.57
C ALA A 22 8.37 -8.44 -6.26
N ILE A 23 8.35 -7.44 -7.13
CA ILE A 23 7.30 -6.43 -7.20
C ILE A 23 6.40 -6.78 -8.39
N TYR A 24 5.13 -7.03 -8.12
CA TYR A 24 4.10 -7.14 -9.14
C TYR A 24 3.29 -5.85 -9.19
N VAL A 25 2.93 -5.40 -10.39
CA VAL A 25 2.20 -4.14 -10.64
C VAL A 25 1.09 -4.34 -11.65
N TRP A 26 0.00 -3.59 -11.49
CA TRP A 26 -1.13 -3.55 -12.43
C TRP A 26 -1.95 -2.27 -12.32
N GLY A 27 -2.91 -2.11 -13.22
CA GLY A 27 -3.81 -0.98 -13.33
C GLY A 27 -3.37 0.06 -14.37
N TYR A 28 -3.68 1.32 -14.08
CA TYR A 28 -3.48 2.47 -14.96
C TYR A 28 -2.00 2.83 -15.12
N ASN A 29 -1.55 3.12 -16.35
CA ASN A 29 -0.15 3.40 -16.67
C ASN A 29 0.07 4.61 -17.60
N GLN A 30 -0.86 5.58 -17.65
CA GLN A 30 -0.68 6.75 -18.55
C GLN A 30 0.60 7.55 -18.25
N SER A 31 0.87 7.78 -16.97
CA SER A 31 2.00 8.55 -16.47
C SER A 31 3.24 7.68 -16.26
N GLY A 32 3.12 6.36 -16.52
CA GLY A 32 4.19 5.40 -16.31
C GLY A 32 4.25 4.82 -14.89
N GLN A 33 3.22 5.01 -14.07
CA GLN A 33 3.18 4.59 -12.65
C GLN A 33 3.31 3.08 -12.41
N THR A 34 3.05 2.24 -13.42
CA THR A 34 3.33 0.80 -13.32
C THR A 34 4.74 0.45 -13.78
N GLY A 35 5.61 1.42 -14.09
CA GLY A 35 7.02 1.19 -14.45
C GLY A 35 7.23 0.46 -15.78
N ARG A 36 6.18 0.35 -16.61
CA ARG A 36 6.18 -0.41 -17.88
C ARG A 36 6.24 0.49 -19.11
N MET A 37 6.92 0.00 -20.16
CA MET A 37 7.16 0.71 -21.43
C MET A 37 6.11 0.50 -22.52
N GLY A 38 5.14 -0.40 -22.32
CA GLY A 38 4.13 -0.74 -23.32
C GLY A 38 3.22 0.43 -23.72
N LYS A 39 2.64 0.35 -24.92
CA LYS A 39 1.61 1.31 -25.40
C LYS A 39 0.30 1.20 -24.62
N GLU A 40 0.07 0.06 -23.97
CA GLU A 40 -1.08 -0.20 -23.12
C GLU A 40 -1.14 0.78 -21.94
N ARG A 41 -2.27 1.47 -21.81
CA ARG A 41 -2.51 2.41 -20.72
C ARG A 41 -3.10 1.75 -19.47
N GLN A 42 -3.51 0.49 -19.58
CA GLN A 42 -4.23 -0.23 -18.54
C GLN A 42 -3.71 -1.66 -18.52
N LEU A 43 -3.59 -2.21 -17.33
CA LEU A 43 -3.12 -3.57 -17.10
C LEU A 43 -4.06 -4.25 -16.12
N ARG A 44 -4.87 -5.20 -16.60
CA ARG A 44 -5.80 -5.96 -15.74
C ARG A 44 -5.14 -7.12 -15.03
N ILE A 45 -4.00 -7.58 -15.54
CA ILE A 45 -3.26 -8.74 -15.03
C ILE A 45 -1.97 -8.27 -14.38
N PRO A 46 -1.76 -8.56 -13.07
CA PRO A 46 -0.47 -8.34 -12.41
C PRO A 46 0.71 -8.85 -13.23
N LYS A 47 1.68 -7.97 -13.48
CA LYS A 47 2.97 -8.34 -14.09
C LYS A 47 4.11 -8.01 -13.13
N GLN A 48 5.09 -8.90 -13.09
CA GLN A 48 6.32 -8.70 -12.34
C GLN A 48 7.21 -7.64 -13.01
N LEU A 49 7.80 -6.76 -12.22
CA LEU A 49 8.81 -5.82 -12.71
C LEU A 49 10.18 -6.50 -12.82
N PRO A 50 10.85 -6.44 -14.00
CA PRO A 50 12.18 -6.99 -14.16
C PRO A 50 13.21 -6.26 -13.28
N PRO A 51 14.11 -6.98 -12.56
CA PRO A 51 15.19 -6.37 -11.78
C PRO A 51 16.10 -5.44 -12.59
N GLU A 52 16.23 -5.68 -13.89
CA GLU A 52 17.06 -4.90 -14.82
C GLU A 52 16.61 -3.44 -14.89
N LEU A 53 15.31 -3.16 -14.69
CA LEU A 53 14.77 -1.80 -14.67
C LEU A 53 15.33 -0.95 -13.54
N PHE A 54 15.86 -1.59 -12.49
CA PHE A 54 16.44 -0.92 -11.33
C PHE A 54 17.97 -0.82 -11.42
N GLY A 55 18.56 -1.21 -12.56
CA GLY A 55 20.01 -1.24 -12.76
C GLY A 55 20.69 -2.42 -12.05
N CYS A 56 19.92 -3.44 -11.65
CA CYS A 56 20.45 -4.67 -11.09
C CYS A 56 20.84 -5.64 -12.22
N PRO A 57 22.05 -6.23 -12.23
CA PRO A 57 22.43 -7.24 -13.22
C PRO A 57 21.49 -8.43 -13.21
N ALA A 58 21.20 -9.01 -14.39
CA ALA A 58 20.43 -10.24 -14.51
C ALA A 58 21.05 -11.35 -13.64
N GLY A 59 20.26 -11.88 -12.68
CA GLY A 59 20.70 -12.90 -11.73
C GLY A 59 21.27 -12.40 -10.40
N ALA A 60 21.34 -11.08 -10.17
CA ALA A 60 21.58 -10.53 -8.84
C ALA A 60 20.33 -10.62 -7.96
N ASN A 61 20.49 -10.96 -6.67
CA ASN A 61 19.38 -10.99 -5.71
C ASN A 61 18.96 -9.55 -5.35
N SER A 62 18.03 -8.98 -6.12
CA SER A 62 17.37 -7.72 -5.74
C SER A 62 16.29 -8.02 -4.70
N ARG A 63 16.57 -7.69 -3.44
CA ARG A 63 15.58 -7.74 -2.36
C ARG A 63 14.96 -6.37 -2.16
N TRP A 64 13.68 -6.34 -1.82
CA TRP A 64 12.90 -5.13 -1.60
C TRP A 64 12.46 -5.05 -0.15
N LEU A 65 12.46 -3.84 0.41
CA LEU A 65 11.99 -3.56 1.78
C LEU A 65 10.59 -2.95 1.78
N ASP A 66 10.34 -2.07 0.82
CA ASP A 66 9.11 -1.28 0.81
C ASP A 66 8.65 -0.93 -0.60
N ILE A 67 7.34 -0.74 -0.76
CA ILE A 67 6.68 -0.20 -1.94
C ILE A 67 5.49 0.68 -1.52
N ALA A 68 5.35 1.82 -2.18
CA ALA A 68 4.23 2.73 -1.99
C ALA A 68 3.73 3.30 -3.32
N CYS A 69 2.41 3.38 -3.45
CA CYS A 69 1.72 3.91 -4.62
C CYS A 69 1.06 5.23 -4.25
N GLY A 70 1.39 6.31 -4.95
CA GLY A 70 0.70 7.58 -4.90
C GLY A 70 -0.48 7.63 -5.87
N ARG A 71 -0.95 8.82 -6.20
CA ARG A 71 -2.05 8.95 -7.19
C ARG A 71 -1.61 8.47 -8.57
N GLU A 72 -0.45 8.94 -9.03
CA GLU A 72 0.10 8.64 -10.37
C GLU A 72 1.62 8.41 -10.37
N HIS A 73 2.21 8.13 -9.21
CA HIS A 73 3.61 7.76 -9.09
C HIS A 73 3.77 6.62 -8.10
N THR A 74 4.92 5.95 -8.17
CA THR A 74 5.26 4.80 -7.33
C THR A 74 6.68 4.96 -6.83
N ALA A 75 6.93 4.47 -5.63
CA ALA A 75 8.25 4.40 -5.04
C ALA A 75 8.51 3.00 -4.49
N ALA A 76 9.74 2.52 -4.60
CA ALA A 76 10.18 1.27 -4.02
C ALA A 76 11.56 1.43 -3.35
N VAL A 77 11.75 0.72 -2.25
CA VAL A 77 12.97 0.74 -1.45
C VAL A 77 13.63 -0.63 -1.55
N ALA A 78 14.87 -0.66 -2.01
CA ALA A 78 15.66 -1.89 -2.08
C ALA A 78 16.32 -2.20 -0.72
N SER A 79 16.75 -3.45 -0.53
CA SER A 79 17.38 -3.93 0.71
C SER A 79 18.71 -3.27 1.06
N ASP A 80 19.35 -2.64 0.09
CA ASP A 80 20.56 -1.82 0.29
C ASP A 80 20.24 -0.39 0.75
N GLY A 81 18.95 -0.07 0.97
CA GLY A 81 18.47 1.27 1.34
C GLY A 81 18.27 2.20 0.14
N SER A 82 18.51 1.76 -1.09
CA SER A 82 18.30 2.58 -2.29
C SER A 82 16.81 2.84 -2.54
N LEU A 83 16.45 4.11 -2.72
CA LEU A 83 15.12 4.54 -3.13
C LEU A 83 15.02 4.71 -4.66
N PHE A 84 13.99 4.11 -5.24
CA PHE A 84 13.61 4.27 -6.64
C PHE A 84 12.22 4.88 -6.77
N THR A 85 12.04 5.83 -7.69
CA THR A 85 10.76 6.50 -7.95
C THR A 85 10.46 6.53 -9.46
N TRP A 86 9.19 6.46 -9.83
CA TRP A 86 8.72 6.59 -11.20
C TRP A 86 7.23 7.00 -11.28
N GLY A 87 6.78 7.43 -12.45
CA GLY A 87 5.44 7.92 -12.74
C GLY A 87 5.39 9.43 -13.01
N ALA A 88 4.27 10.04 -12.65
CA ALA A 88 4.03 11.48 -12.74
C ALA A 88 5.00 12.29 -11.87
N ASN A 89 5.36 13.50 -12.30
CA ASN A 89 6.37 14.34 -11.62
C ASN A 89 6.12 15.85 -11.72
N GLU A 90 4.91 16.30 -12.01
CA GLU A 90 4.60 17.71 -12.28
C GLU A 90 4.88 18.64 -11.09
N TYR A 91 4.98 18.08 -9.88
CA TYR A 91 5.28 18.79 -8.64
C TYR A 91 6.62 18.35 -8.03
N GLY A 92 7.43 17.61 -8.77
CA GLY A 92 8.71 17.09 -8.29
C GLY A 92 8.58 15.90 -7.33
N GLN A 93 7.43 15.21 -7.30
CA GLN A 93 7.16 14.07 -6.41
C GLN A 93 8.09 12.86 -6.59
N LEU A 94 8.86 12.79 -7.68
CA LEU A 94 9.89 11.76 -7.88
C LEU A 94 11.21 12.07 -7.14
N GLY A 95 11.46 13.33 -6.75
CA GLY A 95 12.62 13.68 -5.93
C GLY A 95 13.96 13.65 -6.68
N ASP A 96 13.96 13.56 -8.01
CA ASP A 96 15.17 13.46 -8.83
C ASP A 96 15.72 14.83 -9.27
N GLY A 97 15.12 15.92 -8.80
CA GLY A 97 15.48 17.29 -9.16
C GLY A 97 14.83 17.85 -10.38
N THR A 98 13.93 17.09 -10.99
CA THR A 98 13.19 17.50 -12.16
C THR A 98 11.71 17.52 -11.84
N GLU A 99 10.94 18.18 -12.71
CA GLU A 99 9.48 18.12 -12.73
C GLU A 99 8.98 17.32 -13.95
N VAL A 100 9.82 16.39 -14.42
CA VAL A 100 9.56 15.60 -15.63
C VAL A 100 9.26 14.16 -15.23
N GLY A 101 8.09 13.67 -15.66
CA GLY A 101 7.64 12.31 -15.40
C GLY A 101 8.61 11.25 -15.94
N ARG A 102 8.61 10.07 -15.31
CA ARG A 102 9.47 8.93 -15.68
C ARG A 102 8.63 7.68 -15.84
N LYS A 103 8.75 7.00 -16.97
CA LYS A 103 8.01 5.74 -17.21
C LYS A 103 8.66 4.49 -16.61
N HIS A 104 9.85 4.63 -16.06
CA HIS A 104 10.61 3.54 -15.48
C HIS A 104 11.21 3.97 -14.13
N PRO A 105 11.48 3.02 -13.23
CA PRO A 105 12.20 3.28 -11.99
C PRO A 105 13.49 4.06 -12.22
N LYS A 106 13.70 5.08 -11.39
CA LYS A 106 14.95 5.85 -11.35
C LYS A 106 15.39 6.00 -9.90
N LYS A 107 16.68 5.72 -9.65
CA LYS A 107 17.28 5.87 -8.32
C LYS A 107 17.35 7.36 -7.92
N VAL A 108 16.89 7.67 -6.71
CA VAL A 108 16.95 9.02 -6.12
C VAL A 108 18.33 9.25 -5.51
N LYS A 109 19.22 9.90 -6.26
CA LYS A 109 20.64 10.05 -5.89
C LYS A 109 20.85 10.89 -4.63
N GLN A 110 19.91 11.76 -4.29
CA GLN A 110 20.00 12.67 -3.16
C GLN A 110 19.95 11.96 -1.80
N LEU A 111 19.40 10.74 -1.74
CA LEU A 111 19.34 9.91 -0.53
C LEU A 111 20.38 8.79 -0.55
N GLN A 112 21.40 8.84 -1.41
CA GLN A 112 22.39 7.76 -1.53
C GLN A 112 23.28 7.57 -0.29
N THR A 113 23.37 8.58 0.57
CA THR A 113 24.10 8.53 1.85
C THR A 113 23.23 8.04 3.01
N GLU A 114 21.95 7.81 2.74
CA GLU A 114 20.94 7.40 3.71
C GLU A 114 20.47 5.98 3.37
N PHE A 115 20.28 5.16 4.39
CA PHE A 115 19.61 3.88 4.31
C PHE A 115 18.11 4.11 4.45
N VAL A 116 17.38 4.16 3.33
CA VAL A 116 15.93 4.33 3.36
C VAL A 116 15.28 3.05 3.88
N LYS A 117 14.42 3.18 4.89
CA LYS A 117 13.70 2.06 5.51
C LYS A 117 12.27 1.93 5.01
N SER A 118 11.59 3.06 4.82
CA SER A 118 10.19 3.07 4.38
C SER A 118 9.86 4.31 3.56
N VAL A 119 8.81 4.21 2.74
CA VAL A 119 8.34 5.29 1.87
C VAL A 119 6.81 5.38 1.89
N SER A 120 6.29 6.60 1.77
CA SER A 120 4.86 6.89 1.61
C SER A 120 4.65 7.90 0.49
N CYS A 121 3.69 7.61 -0.38
CA CYS A 121 3.37 8.41 -1.56
C CYS A 121 1.97 8.98 -1.43
N GLY A 122 1.83 10.31 -1.55
CA GLY A 122 0.55 11.00 -1.61
C GLY A 122 0.08 11.22 -3.04
N ALA A 123 -0.78 12.21 -3.28
CA ALA A 123 -1.17 12.53 -4.66
C ALA A 123 -0.04 13.21 -5.45
N HIS A 124 0.63 14.17 -4.82
CA HIS A 124 1.69 14.99 -5.44
C HIS A 124 2.90 15.17 -4.51
N CYS A 125 3.03 14.32 -3.50
CA CYS A 125 4.15 14.35 -2.55
C CYS A 125 4.65 12.95 -2.26
N THR A 126 5.88 12.89 -1.74
CA THR A 126 6.49 11.65 -1.26
C THR A 126 7.24 11.97 0.03
N ALA A 127 7.18 11.04 0.97
CA ALA A 127 7.95 11.09 2.19
C ALA A 127 8.66 9.76 2.41
N ALA A 128 9.84 9.80 3.02
CA ALA A 128 10.62 8.62 3.35
C ALA A 128 11.19 8.74 4.76
N ILE A 129 11.36 7.59 5.41
CA ILE A 129 12.09 7.47 6.66
C ILE A 129 13.41 6.78 6.35
N ALA A 130 14.52 7.40 6.74
CA ALA A 130 15.85 6.92 6.43
C ALA A 130 16.82 7.15 7.60
N GLU A 131 17.87 6.36 7.66
CA GLU A 131 18.95 6.51 8.63
C GLU A 131 20.27 6.79 7.93
N PRO A 132 21.16 7.61 8.50
CA PRO A 132 22.50 7.81 7.94
C PRO A 132 23.24 6.47 7.81
N CYS A 133 23.91 6.24 6.67
CA CYS A 133 24.72 5.04 6.46
C CYS A 133 26.05 5.02 7.25
N GLU A 134 26.35 6.06 8.06
CA GLU A 134 27.65 6.19 8.73
C GLU A 134 27.81 5.21 9.90
N ASN A 135 28.89 4.41 9.85
CA ASN A 135 29.26 3.32 10.77
C ASN A 135 30.01 3.79 12.03
N ASP A 136 29.82 5.01 12.53
CA ASP A 136 30.56 5.54 13.70
C ASP A 136 30.18 4.85 15.04
N GLY A 137 29.37 3.79 15.02
CA GLY A 137 28.87 3.13 16.23
C GLY A 137 27.89 3.98 17.05
N THR A 138 27.63 5.22 16.62
CA THR A 138 26.54 6.07 17.10
C THR A 138 25.25 5.67 16.40
N ILE A 139 24.26 5.22 17.17
CA ILE A 139 22.91 4.94 16.67
C ILE A 139 22.30 6.29 16.26
N SER A 140 22.32 6.59 14.96
CA SER A 140 21.68 7.78 14.43
C SER A 140 20.15 7.57 14.37
N PRO A 141 19.34 8.52 14.89
CA PRO A 141 17.89 8.37 14.87
C PRO A 141 17.35 8.39 13.44
N SER A 142 16.27 7.65 13.19
CA SER A 142 15.58 7.65 11.90
C SER A 142 15.05 9.06 11.59
N ARG A 143 15.36 9.56 10.40
CA ARG A 143 15.05 10.91 9.92
C ARG A 143 13.91 10.88 8.92
N LEU A 144 13.09 11.93 8.94
CA LEU A 144 12.01 12.14 7.98
C LEU A 144 12.49 13.02 6.82
N TRP A 145 12.28 12.53 5.60
CA TRP A 145 12.57 13.22 4.36
C TRP A 145 11.27 13.45 3.60
N VAL A 146 11.03 14.66 3.11
CA VAL A 146 9.78 15.02 2.41
C VAL A 146 10.08 15.85 1.16
N TRP A 147 9.33 15.61 0.08
CA TRP A 147 9.39 16.37 -1.16
C TRP A 147 8.08 16.31 -1.95
N GLY A 148 8.00 17.06 -3.04
CA GLY A 148 6.79 17.32 -3.82
C GLY A 148 6.01 18.54 -3.33
N GLN A 149 4.72 18.58 -3.68
CA GLN A 149 3.82 19.74 -3.45
C GLN A 149 3.78 20.21 -1.99
N ASN A 150 3.78 19.29 -1.02
CA ASN A 150 3.64 19.63 0.42
C ASN A 150 4.83 20.41 0.99
N GLN A 151 5.99 20.44 0.31
CA GLN A 151 7.18 21.19 0.70
C GLN A 151 7.69 22.13 -0.40
N GLY A 152 7.06 22.12 -1.58
CA GLY A 152 7.50 22.89 -2.75
C GLY A 152 8.92 22.57 -3.20
N SER A 153 9.36 21.32 -3.07
CA SER A 153 10.73 20.89 -3.42
C SER A 153 10.68 19.67 -4.33
N ASN A 154 11.46 19.69 -5.41
CA ASN A 154 11.64 18.58 -6.35
C ASN A 154 12.80 17.64 -5.96
N PHE A 155 13.34 17.81 -4.76
CA PHE A 155 14.36 16.94 -4.15
C PHE A 155 13.96 16.64 -2.69
N PRO A 156 14.32 15.45 -2.16
CA PRO A 156 14.17 15.12 -0.75
C PRO A 156 14.82 16.16 0.17
N ARG A 157 14.06 16.66 1.14
CA ARG A 157 14.57 17.54 2.20
C ARG A 157 14.32 16.94 3.56
N LEU A 158 15.32 17.03 4.42
CA LEU A 158 15.19 16.68 5.84
C LEU A 158 14.12 17.57 6.48
N PHE A 159 13.16 16.96 7.17
CA PHE A 159 12.00 17.64 7.71
C PHE A 159 11.73 17.25 9.16
N TRP A 160 11.92 18.20 10.08
CA TRP A 160 11.60 18.03 11.50
C TRP A 160 10.16 18.44 11.82
N GLY A 161 9.68 19.49 11.15
CA GLY A 161 8.37 20.07 11.42
C GLY A 161 8.30 20.62 12.85
N ALA A 162 7.29 20.16 13.61
CA ALA A 162 7.08 20.50 15.00
C ALA A 162 7.77 19.55 16.00
N PHE A 163 8.37 18.46 15.52
CA PHE A 163 9.13 17.55 16.38
C PHE A 163 10.52 18.10 16.69
N ALA A 164 11.05 17.69 17.85
CA ALA A 164 12.44 17.98 18.20
C ALA A 164 13.40 17.21 17.26
N PRO A 165 14.60 17.75 16.95
CA PRO A 165 15.55 17.12 16.01
C PRO A 165 16.04 15.71 16.37
N ASN A 166 15.84 15.27 17.61
CA ASN A 166 16.20 13.94 18.11
C ASN A 166 15.01 12.96 18.16
N THR A 167 13.82 13.40 17.74
CA THR A 167 12.61 12.57 17.77
C THR A 167 12.72 11.47 16.72
N VAL A 168 12.62 10.21 17.13
CA VAL A 168 12.65 9.07 16.21
C VAL A 168 11.28 8.93 15.54
N ILE A 169 11.29 8.93 14.20
CA ILE A 169 10.08 8.81 13.40
C ILE A 169 9.81 7.34 13.10
N ARG A 170 8.63 6.87 13.53
CA ARG A 170 8.17 5.49 13.36
C ARG A 170 7.48 5.26 12.02
N GLN A 171 6.59 6.18 11.64
CA GLN A 171 5.76 6.04 10.46
C GLN A 171 5.45 7.41 9.84
N VAL A 172 5.27 7.43 8.53
CA VAL A 172 4.73 8.58 7.79
C VAL A 172 3.62 8.10 6.85
N SER A 173 2.56 8.90 6.72
CA SER A 173 1.49 8.66 5.77
C SER A 173 1.13 9.95 5.03
N CYS A 174 1.12 9.87 3.70
CA CYS A 174 0.82 10.98 2.80
C CYS A 174 -0.59 10.84 2.21
N GLY A 175 -1.44 11.84 2.40
CA GLY A 175 -2.73 11.97 1.72
C GLY A 175 -2.60 12.67 0.37
N ALA A 176 -3.71 13.21 -0.16
CA ALA A 176 -3.61 13.96 -1.42
C ALA A 176 -2.90 15.29 -1.25
N ALA A 177 -3.18 15.99 -0.15
CA ALA A 177 -2.73 17.36 0.07
C ALA A 177 -2.19 17.60 1.50
N HIS A 178 -2.16 16.57 2.34
CA HIS A 178 -1.61 16.61 3.69
C HIS A 178 -0.70 15.42 3.94
N ALA A 179 0.11 15.50 4.97
CA ALA A 179 0.90 14.37 5.45
C ALA A 179 0.93 14.38 6.97
N VAL A 180 1.06 13.19 7.55
CA VAL A 180 1.11 12.96 8.99
C VAL A 180 2.29 12.06 9.30
N ALA A 181 3.08 12.43 10.29
CA ALA A 181 4.19 11.65 10.81
C ALA A 181 3.94 11.26 12.26
N LEU A 182 4.28 10.02 12.59
CA LEU A 182 4.16 9.40 13.90
C LEU A 182 5.55 9.19 14.50
N SER A 183 5.77 9.65 15.72
CA SER A 183 6.99 9.36 16.49
C SER A 183 6.90 8.00 17.21
N GLU A 184 8.03 7.45 17.64
CA GLU A 184 8.07 6.27 18.52
C GLU A 184 7.39 6.50 19.88
N ASP A 185 7.35 7.76 20.36
CA ASP A 185 6.64 8.14 21.59
C ASP A 185 5.11 8.14 21.42
N GLY A 186 4.62 7.96 20.19
CA GLY A 186 3.19 7.92 19.85
C GLY A 186 2.56 9.30 19.65
N LEU A 187 3.37 10.33 19.36
CA LEU A 187 2.90 11.67 19.01
C LEU A 187 2.72 11.77 17.49
N LEU A 188 1.65 12.45 17.07
CA LEU A 188 1.41 12.79 15.67
C LEU A 188 1.78 14.24 15.40
N GLN A 189 2.40 14.51 14.25
CA GLN A 189 2.42 15.84 13.64
C GLN A 189 1.80 15.80 12.26
N ALA A 190 1.06 16.84 11.88
CA ALA A 190 0.42 16.96 10.58
C ALA A 190 0.74 18.30 9.91
N TRP A 191 0.90 18.29 8.59
CA TRP A 191 1.14 19.49 7.76
C TRP A 191 0.48 19.36 6.38
N GLY A 192 0.38 20.49 5.66
CA GLY A 192 -0.25 20.57 4.34
C GLY A 192 -1.58 21.32 4.36
N TYR A 193 -2.51 20.97 3.47
CA TYR A 193 -3.81 21.62 3.37
C TYR A 193 -4.74 21.26 4.53
N ASN A 194 -5.62 22.19 4.93
CA ASN A 194 -6.50 22.02 6.09
C ASN A 194 -7.92 22.56 5.89
N GLU A 195 -8.45 22.50 4.67
CA GLU A 195 -9.78 23.02 4.33
C GLU A 195 -10.90 22.22 4.99
N TYR A 196 -10.67 20.92 5.22
CA TYR A 196 -11.62 19.99 5.83
C TYR A 196 -11.25 19.61 7.27
N GLY A 197 -10.21 20.20 7.84
CA GLY A 197 -9.73 19.85 9.18
C GLY A 197 -8.87 18.59 9.22
N GLN A 198 -8.36 18.10 8.08
CA GLN A 198 -7.55 16.87 8.00
C GLN A 198 -6.23 16.92 8.81
N LEU A 199 -5.83 18.10 9.29
CA LEU A 199 -4.69 18.25 10.21
C LEU A 199 -5.07 18.07 11.69
N GLY A 200 -6.35 17.92 12.04
CA GLY A 200 -6.79 17.48 13.37
C GLY A 200 -6.54 18.47 14.51
N ARG A 201 -6.66 19.78 14.24
CA ARG A 201 -6.27 20.86 15.17
C ARG A 201 -7.39 21.82 15.56
N GLY A 202 -8.65 21.40 15.36
CA GLY A 202 -9.85 22.16 15.77
C GLY A 202 -10.20 23.36 14.90
N ILE A 203 -9.43 23.63 13.84
CA ILE A 203 -9.65 24.75 12.91
C ILE A 203 -9.53 24.30 11.47
N THR A 204 -10.16 25.03 10.55
CA THR A 204 -9.92 24.93 9.10
C THR A 204 -9.12 26.12 8.61
N CYS A 205 -8.25 25.90 7.62
CA CYS A 205 -7.44 26.96 7.03
C CYS A 205 -7.32 26.74 5.53
N GLU A 206 -7.33 27.84 4.77
CA GLU A 206 -7.00 27.81 3.35
C GLU A 206 -5.48 27.75 3.14
N GLY A 207 -5.06 27.11 2.05
CA GLY A 207 -3.64 27.00 1.67
C GLY A 207 -2.82 26.02 2.52
N LEU A 208 -1.52 25.98 2.23
CA LEU A 208 -0.54 25.09 2.89
C LEU A 208 -0.20 25.58 4.30
N GLN A 209 -0.23 24.66 5.25
CA GLN A 209 -0.03 24.92 6.67
C GLN A 209 1.23 24.21 7.17
N GLY A 210 1.98 24.88 8.03
CA GLY A 210 3.15 24.31 8.69
C GLY A 210 2.80 23.14 9.62
N ALA A 211 3.80 22.32 9.92
CA ALA A 211 3.63 21.19 10.82
C ALA A 211 3.29 21.61 12.25
N ARG A 212 2.38 20.87 12.87
CA ARG A 212 2.00 21.01 14.27
C ARG A 212 1.70 19.65 14.88
N VAL A 213 2.03 19.50 16.15
CA VAL A 213 1.68 18.31 16.95
C VAL A 213 0.17 18.28 17.21
N ILE A 214 -0.43 17.09 17.10
CA ILE A 214 -1.82 16.83 17.45
C ILE A 214 -1.87 16.35 18.91
N ASP A 215 -2.49 17.15 19.77
CA ASP A 215 -2.52 16.98 21.23
C ASP A 215 -3.93 16.82 21.81
N ALA A 216 -4.96 16.89 20.97
CA ALA A 216 -6.37 16.86 21.38
C ALA A 216 -7.13 15.75 20.65
N TYR A 217 -7.52 14.70 21.37
CA TYR A 217 -8.30 13.58 20.85
C TYR A 217 -9.66 13.53 21.56
N ALA A 218 -10.74 13.66 20.81
CA ALA A 218 -12.09 13.69 21.34
C ALA A 218 -12.70 12.28 21.33
N LYS A 219 -13.07 11.77 22.51
CA LYS A 219 -13.79 10.50 22.62
C LYS A 219 -15.29 10.66 22.33
N PHE A 220 -15.89 11.65 22.97
CA PHE A 220 -17.27 12.07 22.75
C PHE A 220 -17.31 13.58 22.51
N LEU A 221 -18.37 14.07 21.85
CA LEU A 221 -18.50 15.50 21.50
C LEU A 221 -18.54 16.43 22.72
N ASP A 222 -19.05 15.93 23.86
CA ASP A 222 -19.24 16.70 25.08
C ASP A 222 -18.09 16.52 26.09
N GLU A 223 -17.10 15.68 25.79
CA GLU A 223 -15.96 15.41 26.67
C GLU A 223 -14.74 16.25 26.28
N ALA A 224 -13.95 16.64 27.28
CA ALA A 224 -12.69 17.33 27.05
C ALA A 224 -11.73 16.41 26.27
N PRO A 225 -11.05 16.93 25.23
CA PRO A 225 -10.06 16.15 24.51
C PRO A 225 -8.94 15.67 25.45
N GLU A 226 -8.52 14.43 25.27
CA GLU A 226 -7.43 13.83 26.01
C GLU A 226 -6.21 13.58 25.13
N LEU A 227 -5.06 13.33 25.75
CA LEU A 227 -3.86 12.90 25.05
C LEU A 227 -3.92 11.39 24.85
N VAL A 228 -3.82 10.95 23.60
CA VAL A 228 -3.86 9.53 23.25
C VAL A 228 -2.54 9.15 22.58
N LYS A 229 -1.96 8.04 23.05
CA LYS A 229 -0.76 7.48 22.43
C LYS A 229 -1.14 6.70 21.18
N ILE A 230 -0.66 7.15 20.03
CA ILE A 230 -0.95 6.55 18.72
C ILE A 230 0.12 5.52 18.34
N THR A 231 -0.29 4.43 17.72
CA THR A 231 0.58 3.34 17.26
C THR A 231 0.65 3.20 15.74
N GLN A 232 -0.37 3.70 15.03
CA GLN A 232 -0.41 3.67 13.57
C GLN A 232 -1.23 4.85 13.01
N VAL A 233 -0.87 5.30 11.81
CA VAL A 233 -1.60 6.34 11.07
C VAL A 233 -1.78 5.98 9.59
N SER A 234 -2.90 6.38 9.00
CA SER A 234 -3.18 6.25 7.57
C SER A 234 -3.92 7.49 7.07
N CYS A 235 -3.42 8.10 6.00
CA CYS A 235 -4.02 9.26 5.37
C CYS A 235 -4.81 8.83 4.13
N GLY A 236 -6.08 9.24 4.07
CA GLY A 236 -6.87 9.19 2.85
C GLY A 236 -6.63 10.44 2.00
N GLU A 237 -7.56 10.74 1.09
CA GLU A 237 -7.42 11.94 0.24
C GLU A 237 -7.53 13.23 1.05
N TYR A 238 -8.57 13.33 1.89
CA TYR A 238 -8.89 14.51 2.69
C TYR A 238 -9.30 14.17 4.13
N HIS A 239 -9.02 12.95 4.57
CA HIS A 239 -9.24 12.50 5.94
C HIS A 239 -8.04 11.71 6.45
N THR A 240 -7.98 11.53 7.76
CA THR A 240 -6.92 10.79 8.43
C THR A 240 -7.53 9.81 9.41
N GLY A 241 -6.98 8.60 9.46
CA GLY A 241 -7.27 7.58 10.45
C GLY A 241 -6.03 7.29 11.29
N ALA A 242 -6.22 7.04 12.58
CA ALA A 242 -5.17 6.64 13.50
C ALA A 242 -5.66 5.58 14.48
N ILE A 243 -4.72 4.79 15.02
CA ILE A 243 -5.00 3.73 16.00
C ILE A 243 -4.24 4.04 17.29
N SER A 244 -4.93 3.96 18.44
CA SER A 244 -4.28 4.10 19.75
C SER A 244 -3.56 2.82 20.19
N GLU A 245 -2.76 2.88 21.26
CA GLU A 245 -2.17 1.69 21.90
C GLU A 245 -3.22 0.69 22.41
N LYS A 246 -4.45 1.14 22.65
CA LYS A 246 -5.58 0.32 23.09
C LYS A 246 -6.32 -0.36 21.93
N GLY A 247 -5.90 -0.11 20.68
CA GLY A 247 -6.57 -0.60 19.48
C GLY A 247 -7.84 0.18 19.12
N GLU A 248 -8.03 1.37 19.69
CA GLU A 248 -9.14 2.28 19.40
C GLU A 248 -8.87 3.05 18.12
N VAL A 249 -9.91 3.32 17.32
CA VAL A 249 -9.78 4.01 16.03
C VAL A 249 -10.23 5.47 16.16
N TYR A 250 -9.39 6.39 15.69
CA TYR A 250 -9.69 7.80 15.60
C TYR A 250 -9.69 8.24 14.14
N THR A 251 -10.69 9.04 13.73
CA THR A 251 -10.79 9.56 12.37
C THR A 251 -11.20 11.04 12.38
N TRP A 252 -10.63 11.82 11.45
CA TRP A 252 -10.94 13.24 11.28
C TRP A 252 -10.67 13.73 9.86
N GLY A 253 -11.11 14.96 9.55
CA GLY A 253 -11.06 15.56 8.21
C GLY A 253 -12.42 15.51 7.51
N LEU A 254 -12.42 15.30 6.19
CA LEU A 254 -13.64 15.24 5.38
C LEU A 254 -14.49 13.99 5.71
N GLY A 255 -15.78 14.19 5.97
CA GLY A 255 -16.76 13.16 6.31
C GLY A 255 -18.00 13.10 5.42
N ALA A 256 -18.10 13.93 4.38
CA ALA A 256 -19.29 14.05 3.50
C ALA A 256 -19.75 12.73 2.83
N ARG A 257 -18.92 11.69 2.80
CA ARG A 257 -19.27 10.35 2.26
C ARG A 257 -19.36 9.27 3.34
N GLY A 258 -19.24 9.64 4.61
CA GLY A 258 -19.25 8.73 5.75
C GLY A 258 -17.90 8.13 6.08
N GLN A 259 -16.81 8.50 5.41
CA GLN A 259 -15.48 7.87 5.53
C GLN A 259 -14.85 7.98 6.93
N LEU A 260 -15.43 8.79 7.82
CA LEU A 260 -15.00 8.93 9.21
C LEU A 260 -15.61 7.84 10.10
N GLY A 261 -16.78 7.29 9.76
CA GLY A 261 -17.39 6.20 10.55
C GLY A 261 -18.10 6.68 11.81
N HIS A 262 -18.39 7.98 11.92
CA HIS A 262 -19.15 8.54 13.03
C HIS A 262 -20.63 8.50 12.73
N SER A 263 -21.43 7.82 13.56
CA SER A 263 -22.89 7.74 13.48
C SER A 263 -23.59 9.03 13.93
N SER A 264 -23.08 10.19 13.52
CA SER A 264 -23.63 11.48 13.96
C SER A 264 -24.85 11.87 13.13
N LEU A 265 -25.92 12.28 13.81
CA LEU A 265 -27.12 12.91 13.24
C LEU A 265 -26.91 14.41 12.97
N GLN A 266 -25.79 14.98 13.42
CA GLN A 266 -25.48 16.38 13.19
C GLN A 266 -24.83 16.55 11.81
N SER A 267 -25.29 17.56 11.07
CA SER A 267 -24.97 17.91 9.69
C SER A 267 -23.53 18.40 9.46
N GLY A 268 -22.57 17.93 10.26
CA GLY A 268 -21.16 18.22 10.08
C GLY A 268 -20.53 17.27 9.08
N ASP A 269 -20.30 17.74 7.85
CA ASP A 269 -19.60 16.98 6.80
C ASP A 269 -18.08 16.84 7.05
N LYS A 270 -17.60 17.23 8.22
CA LYS A 270 -16.18 17.20 8.60
C LYS A 270 -15.98 17.16 10.11
N GLU A 271 -14.88 16.55 10.53
CA GLU A 271 -14.42 16.54 11.92
C GLU A 271 -13.08 17.25 12.01
N LEU A 272 -12.98 18.24 12.89
CA LEU A 272 -11.80 19.11 12.97
C LEU A 272 -10.76 18.62 13.99
N LEU A 273 -11.15 17.69 14.85
CA LEU A 273 -10.30 17.01 15.82
C LEU A 273 -10.40 15.50 15.58
N PRO A 274 -9.32 14.73 15.86
CA PRO A 274 -9.38 13.28 15.96
C PRO A 274 -10.56 12.86 16.84
N ARG A 275 -11.53 12.17 16.24
CA ARG A 275 -12.72 11.70 16.94
C ARG A 275 -12.74 10.18 16.98
N HIS A 276 -13.06 9.62 18.14
CA HIS A 276 -13.12 8.19 18.35
C HIS A 276 -14.31 7.53 17.61
N VAL A 277 -14.06 6.42 16.92
CA VAL A 277 -15.06 5.64 16.19
C VAL A 277 -15.70 4.62 17.13
N VAL A 278 -16.71 5.07 17.88
CA VAL A 278 -17.43 4.30 18.92
C VAL A 278 -18.01 2.98 18.39
N ALA A 279 -18.35 2.90 17.10
CA ALA A 279 -18.89 1.68 16.49
C ALA A 279 -17.92 0.47 16.50
N LEU A 280 -16.62 0.70 16.73
CA LEU A 280 -15.60 -0.35 16.84
C LEU A 280 -15.22 -0.68 18.29
N ASP A 281 -15.95 -0.15 19.28
CA ASP A 281 -15.68 -0.42 20.69
C ASP A 281 -15.67 -1.92 21.00
N GLY A 282 -14.69 -2.35 21.80
CA GLY A 282 -14.48 -3.75 22.17
C GLY A 282 -13.78 -4.60 21.10
N ILE A 283 -13.44 -4.03 19.93
CA ILE A 283 -12.68 -4.70 18.88
C ILE A 283 -11.28 -4.11 18.82
N PHE A 284 -10.26 -4.92 19.11
CA PHE A 284 -8.87 -4.47 19.00
C PHE A 284 -8.45 -4.38 17.53
N ILE A 285 -8.35 -3.15 17.01
CA ILE A 285 -7.88 -2.88 15.65
C ILE A 285 -6.35 -2.82 15.66
N LYS A 286 -5.73 -3.53 14.71
CA LYS A 286 -4.26 -3.60 14.56
C LYS A 286 -3.74 -2.84 13.34
N ASP A 287 -4.59 -2.60 12.34
CA ASP A 287 -4.19 -1.99 11.07
C ASP A 287 -5.34 -1.16 10.47
N ILE A 288 -5.02 -0.02 9.86
CA ILE A 288 -5.97 0.90 9.23
C ILE A 288 -5.47 1.38 7.86
N ALA A 289 -6.37 1.39 6.89
CA ALA A 289 -6.10 1.88 5.55
C ALA A 289 -7.18 2.88 5.12
N CYS A 290 -6.77 4.09 4.75
CA CYS A 290 -7.65 5.14 4.29
C CYS A 290 -7.49 5.32 2.77
N GLY A 291 -8.59 5.21 2.03
CA GLY A 291 -8.63 5.46 0.59
C GLY A 291 -9.10 6.88 0.26
N GLY A 292 -9.63 7.08 -0.95
CA GLY A 292 -10.12 8.39 -1.37
C GLY A 292 -11.32 8.88 -0.56
N VAL A 293 -12.33 8.02 -0.47
CA VAL A 293 -13.60 8.30 0.20
C VAL A 293 -14.07 7.14 1.08
N HIS A 294 -13.20 6.21 1.45
CA HIS A 294 -13.52 5.06 2.29
C HIS A 294 -12.38 4.77 3.26
N THR A 295 -12.69 4.03 4.32
CA THR A 295 -11.72 3.60 5.33
C THR A 295 -11.96 2.13 5.64
N CYS A 296 -10.86 1.40 5.82
CA CYS A 296 -10.86 0.01 6.22
C CYS A 296 -10.07 -0.16 7.54
N ALA A 297 -10.61 -0.94 8.47
CA ALA A 297 -9.96 -1.32 9.72
C ALA A 297 -9.85 -2.84 9.84
N LEU A 298 -8.67 -3.31 10.19
CA LEU A 298 -8.35 -4.72 10.35
C LEU A 298 -8.12 -5.03 11.83
N SER A 299 -8.93 -5.93 12.37
CA SER A 299 -8.81 -6.41 13.74
C SER A 299 -7.65 -7.39 13.92
N SER A 300 -7.16 -7.53 15.15
CA SER A 300 -6.16 -8.54 15.52
C SER A 300 -6.61 -9.99 15.23
N LYS A 301 -7.92 -10.23 15.22
CA LYS A 301 -8.54 -11.52 14.88
C LYS A 301 -8.58 -11.79 13.36
N GLY A 302 -8.19 -10.84 12.53
CA GLY A 302 -8.21 -10.96 11.07
C GLY A 302 -9.57 -10.66 10.43
N ALA A 303 -10.49 -10.02 11.17
CA ALA A 303 -11.73 -9.49 10.64
C ALA A 303 -11.50 -8.10 10.04
N LEU A 304 -12.05 -7.83 8.85
CA LEU A 304 -11.95 -6.57 8.13
C LEU A 304 -13.29 -5.84 8.14
N TYR A 305 -13.25 -4.58 8.58
CA TYR A 305 -14.36 -3.64 8.55
C TYR A 305 -14.10 -2.55 7.52
N ALA A 306 -15.13 -2.11 6.81
CA ALA A 306 -15.04 -1.00 5.86
C ALA A 306 -16.24 -0.06 5.95
N TRP A 307 -16.03 1.23 5.70
CA TRP A 307 -17.09 2.24 5.70
C TRP A 307 -16.77 3.44 4.80
N GLY A 308 -17.78 4.29 4.57
CA GLY A 308 -17.70 5.48 3.73
C GLY A 308 -18.39 5.35 2.37
N GLY A 309 -17.78 5.96 1.37
CA GLY A 309 -18.28 5.95 -0.01
C GLY A 309 -18.23 4.56 -0.61
N GLY A 310 -19.36 4.09 -1.16
CA GLY A 310 -19.48 2.77 -1.79
C GLY A 310 -19.95 2.81 -3.24
N GLN A 311 -19.97 3.98 -3.89
CA GLN A 311 -20.54 4.14 -5.24
C GLN A 311 -19.71 3.45 -6.34
N ALA A 312 -18.44 3.19 -6.08
CA ALA A 312 -17.55 2.49 -7.00
C ALA A 312 -17.24 1.06 -6.52
N GLY A 313 -17.99 0.53 -5.55
CA GLY A 313 -17.80 -0.81 -5.01
C GLY A 313 -16.64 -0.95 -4.01
N GLN A 314 -15.97 0.13 -3.62
CA GLN A 314 -14.77 0.10 -2.76
C GLN A 314 -15.01 -0.47 -1.34
N LEU A 315 -16.26 -0.69 -0.93
CA LEU A 315 -16.59 -1.34 0.34
C LEU A 315 -16.65 -2.88 0.24
N GLY A 316 -16.77 -3.44 -0.96
CA GLY A 316 -16.83 -4.90 -1.15
C GLY A 316 -18.15 -5.55 -0.71
N LEU A 317 -19.20 -4.75 -0.49
CA LEU A 317 -20.50 -5.20 0.03
C LEU A 317 -21.56 -5.47 -1.06
N GLY A 318 -21.16 -5.46 -2.33
CA GLY A 318 -22.09 -5.63 -3.45
C GLY A 318 -22.64 -4.33 -4.05
N PRO A 319 -23.32 -4.44 -5.21
CA PRO A 319 -23.97 -3.31 -5.84
C PRO A 319 -25.17 -2.85 -5.02
N ARG A 320 -25.39 -1.54 -4.98
CA ARG A 320 -26.47 -0.92 -4.20
C ARG A 320 -27.87 -1.14 -4.76
N THR A 321 -28.00 -1.71 -5.95
CA THR A 321 -29.26 -1.76 -6.72
C THR A 321 -30.06 -3.05 -6.50
N GLY A 322 -29.77 -3.85 -5.48
CA GLY A 322 -30.51 -5.10 -5.23
C GLY A 322 -30.72 -5.39 -3.75
N PHE A 323 -32.00 -5.58 -3.38
CA PHE A 323 -32.52 -6.25 -2.17
C PHE A 323 -33.14 -5.48 -1.01
N PHE A 324 -33.33 -4.16 -1.07
CA PHE A 324 -34.35 -3.52 -0.23
C PHE A 324 -35.02 -2.32 -0.93
N PRO A 325 -36.34 -2.34 -1.18
CA PRO A 325 -37.09 -1.15 -1.56
C PRO A 325 -37.39 -0.35 -0.28
N PHE A 326 -36.35 0.22 0.34
CA PHE A 326 -36.57 1.31 1.29
C PHE A 326 -36.43 2.61 0.51
N GLY A 327 -37.43 3.48 0.66
CA GLY A 327 -37.53 4.72 -0.10
C GLY A 327 -36.27 5.58 0.07
N PRO A 328 -35.97 6.43 -0.92
CA PRO A 328 -34.85 7.34 -0.85
C PRO A 328 -35.19 8.42 0.18
N ASN A 329 -34.84 8.20 1.45
CA ASN A 329 -34.62 9.25 2.46
C ASN A 329 -34.07 8.65 3.77
N ASP A 330 -33.01 9.28 4.29
CA ASP A 330 -32.36 9.15 5.61
C ASP A 330 -31.73 7.84 6.07
N SER A 331 -32.22 6.65 5.69
CA SER A 331 -31.59 5.39 6.15
C SER A 331 -30.34 4.99 5.35
N GLU A 332 -30.21 5.48 4.11
CA GLU A 332 -29.11 5.11 3.19
C GLU A 332 -27.77 5.82 3.50
N THR A 333 -27.83 6.96 4.17
CA THR A 333 -26.67 7.70 4.70
C THR A 333 -26.15 7.05 5.98
N PHE A 334 -27.04 6.45 6.79
CA PHE A 334 -26.69 5.85 8.08
C PHE A 334 -25.69 4.70 7.96
N PHE A 335 -25.95 3.71 7.09
CA PHE A 335 -25.06 2.54 6.96
C PHE A 335 -23.69 2.85 6.35
N ARG A 336 -23.53 4.00 5.67
CA ARG A 336 -22.22 4.44 5.16
C ARG A 336 -21.33 5.01 6.25
N ASN A 337 -21.96 5.51 7.30
CA ASN A 337 -21.32 6.18 8.41
C ASN A 337 -20.94 5.19 9.52
N ILE A 338 -21.07 3.88 9.27
CA ILE A 338 -20.81 2.83 10.26
C ILE A 338 -19.87 1.79 9.65
N PRO A 339 -18.79 1.40 10.36
CA PRO A 339 -17.98 0.24 10.04
C PRO A 339 -18.81 -1.02 9.81
N ALA A 340 -18.82 -1.52 8.57
CA ALA A 340 -19.48 -2.76 8.19
C ALA A 340 -18.47 -3.89 8.07
N LEU A 341 -18.81 -5.08 8.58
CA LEU A 341 -17.97 -6.27 8.46
C LEU A 341 -17.97 -6.78 7.01
N VAL A 342 -16.80 -6.79 6.36
CA VAL A 342 -16.63 -7.24 4.96
C VAL A 342 -16.10 -8.66 4.91
N VAL A 343 -15.05 -8.95 5.68
CA VAL A 343 -14.43 -10.27 5.75
C VAL A 343 -14.33 -10.68 7.22
N PRO A 344 -14.95 -11.80 7.64
CA PRO A 344 -15.04 -12.16 9.06
C PRO A 344 -13.70 -12.59 9.68
N THR A 345 -12.83 -13.26 8.93
CA THR A 345 -11.56 -13.80 9.43
C THR A 345 -10.54 -13.99 8.32
N GLY A 346 -9.26 -14.09 8.69
CA GLY A 346 -8.19 -14.54 7.78
C GLY A 346 -7.45 -13.42 7.06
N VAL A 347 -7.85 -12.15 7.21
CA VAL A 347 -7.13 -11.02 6.62
C VAL A 347 -5.82 -10.75 7.38
N GLN A 348 -4.73 -10.57 6.65
CA GLN A 348 -3.39 -10.30 7.17
C GLN A 348 -2.97 -8.85 6.96
N LEU A 349 -3.14 -8.33 5.74
CA LEU A 349 -2.76 -6.98 5.31
C LEU A 349 -3.93 -6.32 4.58
N VAL A 350 -4.01 -5.00 4.66
CA VAL A 350 -4.97 -4.18 3.91
C VAL A 350 -4.28 -2.95 3.30
N ALA A 351 -4.67 -2.60 2.08
CA ALA A 351 -4.27 -1.35 1.44
C ALA A 351 -5.48 -0.74 0.70
N CYS A 352 -5.64 0.57 0.82
CA CYS A 352 -6.70 1.30 0.14
C CYS A 352 -6.09 2.26 -0.87
N GLY A 353 -6.52 2.16 -2.12
CA GLY A 353 -6.26 3.18 -3.13
C GLY A 353 -7.33 4.26 -3.11
N HIS A 354 -7.35 5.11 -4.13
CA HIS A 354 -8.35 6.17 -4.23
C HIS A 354 -9.78 5.60 -4.27
N SER A 355 -10.01 4.59 -5.11
CA SER A 355 -11.35 3.99 -5.32
C SER A 355 -11.36 2.45 -5.32
N HIS A 356 -10.33 1.80 -4.80
CA HIS A 356 -10.23 0.34 -4.72
C HIS A 356 -9.55 -0.09 -3.43
N THR A 357 -9.72 -1.35 -3.05
CA THR A 357 -9.15 -1.95 -1.85
C THR A 357 -8.48 -3.25 -2.21
N LEU A 358 -7.34 -3.52 -1.59
CA LEU A 358 -6.58 -4.75 -1.70
C LEU A 358 -6.40 -5.35 -0.31
N ILE A 359 -6.49 -6.66 -0.21
CA ILE A 359 -6.14 -7.41 0.99
C ILE A 359 -5.30 -8.62 0.66
N SER A 360 -4.53 -9.04 1.64
CA SER A 360 -3.85 -10.33 1.64
C SER A 360 -4.42 -11.18 2.78
N MET A 361 -4.66 -12.44 2.49
CA MET A 361 -5.19 -13.44 3.41
C MET A 361 -4.04 -14.29 3.97
N ARG A 362 -4.25 -14.89 5.15
CA ARG A 362 -3.26 -15.77 5.80
C ARG A 362 -2.90 -17.03 4.99
N ASP A 363 -3.73 -17.41 4.04
CA ASP A 363 -3.48 -18.50 3.09
C ASP A 363 -2.64 -18.05 1.86
N GLY A 364 -2.16 -16.80 1.87
CA GLY A 364 -1.38 -16.21 0.79
C GLY A 364 -2.20 -15.67 -0.38
N ARG A 365 -3.54 -15.81 -0.37
CA ARG A 365 -4.39 -15.23 -1.43
C ARG A 365 -4.44 -13.72 -1.32
N ILE A 366 -4.48 -13.06 -2.48
CA ILE A 366 -4.72 -11.63 -2.57
C ILE A 366 -6.13 -11.45 -3.10
N HIS A 367 -6.89 -10.50 -2.54
CA HIS A 367 -8.19 -10.11 -3.08
C HIS A 367 -8.21 -8.61 -3.35
N GLY A 368 -8.90 -8.22 -4.43
CA GLY A 368 -9.13 -6.83 -4.79
C GLY A 368 -10.59 -6.56 -5.13
N TRP A 369 -11.06 -5.35 -4.81
CA TRP A 369 -12.39 -4.87 -5.18
C TRP A 369 -12.43 -3.34 -5.30
N GLY A 370 -13.54 -2.83 -5.82
CA GLY A 370 -13.77 -1.41 -6.07
C GLY A 370 -13.74 -1.05 -7.56
N TYR A 371 -13.35 0.18 -7.86
CA TYR A 371 -13.26 0.66 -9.22
C TYR A 371 -12.22 -0.14 -10.01
N ASN A 372 -12.58 -0.59 -11.20
CA ASN A 372 -11.79 -1.55 -11.98
C ASN A 372 -11.76 -1.22 -13.49
N SER A 373 -12.13 -0.02 -13.92
CA SER A 373 -12.02 0.37 -15.34
C SER A 373 -10.60 0.31 -15.88
N TYR A 374 -9.59 0.49 -15.02
CA TYR A 374 -8.17 0.38 -15.39
C TYR A 374 -7.58 -0.99 -15.07
N GLY A 375 -8.36 -1.88 -14.45
CA GLY A 375 -7.88 -3.19 -13.99
C GLY A 375 -7.28 -3.20 -12.60
N GLN A 376 -7.33 -2.11 -11.83
CA GLN A 376 -6.67 -1.98 -10.52
C GLN A 376 -7.22 -2.90 -9.41
N ALA A 377 -8.44 -3.41 -9.54
CA ALA A 377 -8.93 -4.47 -8.66
C ALA A 377 -8.54 -5.88 -9.15
N ALA A 378 -7.81 -5.96 -10.28
CA ALA A 378 -7.41 -7.17 -11.00
C ALA A 378 -8.57 -8.13 -11.30
N ASN A 379 -9.74 -7.56 -11.61
CA ASN A 379 -10.90 -8.31 -12.10
C ASN A 379 -10.99 -8.18 -13.64
N GLU A 380 -11.30 -9.28 -14.33
CA GLU A 380 -11.03 -9.45 -15.76
C GLU A 380 -11.94 -8.64 -16.68
N ARG A 381 -13.21 -8.38 -16.32
CA ARG A 381 -14.17 -7.84 -17.30
C ARG A 381 -15.05 -6.69 -16.81
N SER A 382 -15.23 -6.51 -15.49
CA SER A 382 -16.16 -5.52 -14.97
C SER A 382 -15.52 -4.16 -14.68
N THR A 383 -16.25 -3.08 -14.95
CA THR A 383 -15.91 -1.70 -14.56
C THR A 383 -15.77 -1.55 -13.04
N TYR A 384 -16.55 -2.33 -12.29
CA TYR A 384 -16.56 -2.34 -10.83
C TYR A 384 -16.46 -3.80 -10.37
N ALA A 385 -15.59 -4.05 -9.41
CA ALA A 385 -15.57 -5.28 -8.63
C ALA A 385 -16.32 -5.01 -7.33
N TRP A 386 -17.58 -5.41 -7.25
CA TRP A 386 -18.44 -5.08 -6.10
C TRP A 386 -18.17 -5.93 -4.86
N PHE A 387 -17.45 -7.04 -5.03
CA PHE A 387 -17.10 -8.00 -3.99
C PHE A 387 -15.61 -8.33 -4.06
N PRO A 388 -14.99 -8.75 -2.95
CA PRO A 388 -13.62 -9.24 -2.94
C PRO A 388 -13.40 -10.31 -4.02
N SER A 389 -12.57 -10.00 -5.00
CA SER A 389 -12.25 -10.90 -6.13
C SER A 389 -10.81 -11.38 -6.01
N PRO A 390 -10.52 -12.67 -6.23
CA PRO A 390 -9.17 -13.20 -6.09
C PRO A 390 -8.21 -12.66 -7.15
N ILE A 391 -6.96 -12.43 -6.76
CA ILE A 391 -5.85 -11.96 -7.59
C ILE A 391 -4.76 -13.05 -7.57
N ASP A 392 -4.93 -14.05 -8.43
CA ASP A 392 -4.16 -15.29 -8.42
C ASP A 392 -2.96 -15.31 -9.39
N TRP A 393 -2.38 -14.14 -9.65
CA TRP A 393 -1.27 -13.96 -10.59
C TRP A 393 0.11 -13.78 -9.93
N CYS A 394 0.15 -13.69 -8.59
CA CYS A 394 1.37 -13.38 -7.84
C CYS A 394 1.89 -14.65 -7.14
N VAL A 395 3.20 -14.83 -7.13
CA VAL A 395 3.89 -15.96 -6.48
C VAL A 395 4.76 -15.46 -5.33
N GLY A 396 4.89 -16.25 -4.27
CA GLY A 396 5.65 -15.91 -3.07
C GLY A 396 4.79 -15.43 -1.90
N GLU A 397 5.44 -15.28 -0.74
CA GLU A 397 4.81 -14.76 0.47
C GLU A 397 4.54 -13.26 0.31
N VAL A 398 3.30 -12.82 0.48
CA VAL A 398 2.93 -11.40 0.38
C VAL A 398 3.45 -10.62 1.58
N ARG A 399 4.34 -9.66 1.34
CA ARG A 399 4.95 -8.83 2.39
C ARG A 399 4.32 -7.46 2.51
N LYS A 400 3.94 -6.85 1.38
CA LYS A 400 3.33 -5.53 1.37
C LYS A 400 2.39 -5.33 0.19
N LEU A 401 1.29 -4.64 0.45
CA LEU A 401 0.34 -4.18 -0.56
C LEU A 401 0.45 -2.66 -0.68
N ALA A 402 0.35 -2.17 -1.91
CA ALA A 402 0.27 -0.74 -2.20
C ALA A 402 -0.82 -0.49 -3.24
N ALA A 403 -1.62 0.54 -3.00
CA ALA A 403 -2.77 0.88 -3.83
C ALA A 403 -2.79 2.38 -4.06
N GLY A 404 -2.73 2.79 -5.33
CA GLY A 404 -2.66 4.18 -5.75
C GLY A 404 -3.99 4.75 -6.25
N GLY A 405 -3.90 5.78 -7.10
CA GLY A 405 -5.08 6.40 -7.72
C GLY A 405 -5.84 5.45 -8.65
N GLY A 406 -5.10 4.78 -9.53
CA GLY A 406 -5.64 3.83 -10.51
C GLY A 406 -4.76 2.63 -10.77
N HIS A 407 -3.73 2.41 -9.96
CA HIS A 407 -2.78 1.31 -10.08
C HIS A 407 -2.53 0.68 -8.72
N SER A 408 -1.91 -0.49 -8.74
CA SER A 408 -1.70 -1.32 -7.57
C SER A 408 -0.36 -2.02 -7.68
N ALA A 409 0.22 -2.35 -6.53
CA ALA A 409 1.42 -3.13 -6.46
C ALA A 409 1.41 -4.08 -5.27
N VAL A 410 2.10 -5.20 -5.40
CA VAL A 410 2.38 -6.12 -4.30
C VAL A 410 3.86 -6.46 -4.28
N LEU A 411 4.42 -6.47 -3.08
CA LEU A 411 5.75 -6.98 -2.79
C LEU A 411 5.62 -8.39 -2.21
N THR A 412 6.32 -9.33 -2.83
CA THR A 412 6.40 -10.75 -2.43
C THR A 412 7.85 -11.17 -2.17
N ASP A 413 8.03 -12.11 -1.25
CA ASP A 413 9.32 -12.71 -0.91
C ASP A 413 9.29 -14.23 -1.11
N ALA A 414 10.46 -14.80 -1.40
CA ALA A 414 10.79 -16.21 -1.27
C ALA A 414 11.90 -16.36 -0.24
N CYS A 415 11.58 -17.00 0.88
CA CYS A 415 12.45 -17.26 2.02
C CYS A 415 12.80 -18.75 2.18
N SER A 416 12.13 -19.65 1.45
CA SER A 416 12.43 -21.09 1.45
C SER A 416 12.94 -21.59 0.09
N LEU A 417 13.69 -22.69 0.09
CA LEU A 417 14.15 -23.33 -1.16
C LEU A 417 12.95 -23.70 -2.06
N LYS A 418 11.84 -24.12 -1.45
CA LYS A 418 10.58 -24.39 -2.13
C LYS A 418 10.07 -23.15 -2.87
N GLU A 419 9.96 -22.01 -2.18
CA GLU A 419 9.52 -20.75 -2.79
C GLU A 419 10.48 -20.27 -3.88
N LEU A 420 11.80 -20.45 -3.73
CA LEU A 420 12.75 -20.11 -4.80
C LEU A 420 12.52 -20.95 -6.07
N CYS A 421 12.24 -22.24 -5.90
CA CYS A 421 11.84 -23.11 -7.00
C CYS A 421 10.52 -22.64 -7.62
N GLU A 422 9.54 -22.22 -6.82
CA GLU A 422 8.27 -21.68 -7.31
C GLU A 422 8.48 -20.43 -8.16
N PHE A 423 9.31 -19.49 -7.71
CA PHE A 423 9.67 -18.30 -8.50
C PHE A 423 10.35 -18.65 -9.82
N ARG A 424 11.27 -19.62 -9.80
CA ARG A 424 11.97 -20.07 -11.02
C ARG A 424 11.02 -20.77 -11.99
N LEU A 425 10.07 -21.54 -11.48
CA LEU A 425 9.04 -22.18 -12.31
C LEU A 425 8.08 -21.13 -12.87
N ALA A 426 7.63 -20.16 -12.07
CA ALA A 426 6.77 -19.05 -12.47
C ALA A 426 7.35 -18.27 -13.66
N ASP A 427 8.67 -17.99 -13.64
CA ASP A 427 9.38 -17.31 -14.74
C ASP A 427 9.35 -18.12 -16.07
N ASN A 428 9.09 -19.44 -16.03
CA ASN A 428 9.12 -20.34 -17.17
C ASN A 428 7.76 -20.98 -17.50
N VAL A 429 6.67 -20.53 -16.85
CA VAL A 429 5.33 -21.06 -17.15
C VAL A 429 4.93 -20.63 -18.56
N THR A 430 4.53 -21.62 -19.35
CA THR A 430 4.01 -21.49 -20.71
C THR A 430 2.77 -22.37 -20.84
N LEU A 431 1.97 -22.19 -21.89
CA LEU A 431 0.77 -22.99 -22.11
C LEU A 431 1.05 -24.51 -22.16
N SER A 432 2.17 -24.90 -22.77
CA SER A 432 2.51 -26.32 -22.97
C SER A 432 2.92 -27.02 -21.68
N ASN A 433 3.48 -26.29 -20.71
CA ASN A 433 3.95 -26.86 -19.43
C ASN A 433 3.06 -26.51 -18.23
N ALA A 434 2.05 -25.62 -18.38
CA ALA A 434 1.23 -25.15 -17.27
C ALA A 434 0.51 -26.29 -16.51
N LEU A 435 -0.03 -27.28 -17.21
CA LEU A 435 -0.70 -28.44 -16.59
C LEU A 435 0.26 -29.30 -15.76
N GLU A 436 1.47 -29.53 -16.27
CA GLU A 436 2.48 -30.33 -15.57
C GLU A 436 2.99 -29.58 -14.33
N ILE A 437 3.23 -28.27 -14.45
CA ILE A 437 3.65 -27.42 -13.34
C ILE A 437 2.54 -27.34 -12.28
N GLU A 438 1.28 -27.19 -12.67
CA GLU A 438 0.12 -27.16 -11.77
C GLU A 438 -0.02 -28.45 -10.96
N ASP A 439 0.11 -29.61 -11.61
CA ASP A 439 0.02 -30.92 -10.96
C ASP A 439 1.19 -31.15 -9.98
N VAL A 440 2.40 -30.75 -10.34
CA VAL A 440 3.55 -30.79 -9.41
C VAL A 440 3.32 -29.83 -8.24
N ALA A 441 2.91 -28.59 -8.52
CA ALA A 441 2.69 -27.56 -7.52
C ALA A 441 1.61 -27.99 -6.51
N SER A 442 0.51 -28.56 -6.99
CA SER A 442 -0.59 -29.06 -6.15
C SER A 442 -0.12 -30.19 -5.23
N ARG A 443 0.76 -31.08 -5.71
CA ARG A 443 1.32 -32.19 -4.92
C ARG A 443 2.36 -31.74 -3.90
N THR A 444 3.08 -30.65 -4.16
CA THR A 444 4.09 -30.08 -3.25
C THR A 444 3.54 -29.02 -2.30
N GLY A 445 2.23 -28.73 -2.37
CA GLY A 445 1.56 -27.67 -1.60
C GLY A 445 2.02 -26.26 -1.97
N SER A 446 2.40 -26.06 -3.24
CA SER A 446 2.84 -24.79 -3.82
C SER A 446 1.63 -24.03 -4.37
N ASP A 447 0.71 -23.66 -3.47
CA ASP A 447 -0.63 -23.21 -3.84
C ASP A 447 -0.61 -21.95 -4.71
N ALA A 448 0.34 -21.02 -4.51
CA ALA A 448 0.44 -19.81 -5.32
C ALA A 448 0.82 -20.11 -6.77
N LEU A 449 1.74 -21.06 -7.00
CA LEU A 449 2.13 -21.49 -8.34
C LEU A 449 1.00 -22.28 -9.03
N ALA A 450 0.31 -23.15 -8.29
CA ALA A 450 -0.84 -23.88 -8.82
C ALA A 450 -1.95 -22.92 -9.29
N ARG A 451 -2.29 -21.92 -8.47
CA ARG A 451 -3.28 -20.89 -8.82
C ARG A 451 -2.86 -20.04 -10.03
N LEU A 452 -1.58 -19.69 -10.15
CA LEU A 452 -1.05 -19.00 -11.33
C LEU A 452 -1.26 -19.84 -12.61
N CYS A 453 -0.93 -21.13 -12.57
CA CYS A 453 -1.09 -22.02 -13.71
C CYS A 453 -2.56 -22.21 -14.09
N GLU A 454 -3.44 -22.44 -13.11
CA GLU A 454 -4.89 -22.53 -13.32
C GLU A 454 -5.42 -21.26 -13.98
N ARG A 455 -5.08 -20.09 -13.43
CA ARG A 455 -5.56 -18.80 -13.93
C ARG A 455 -5.04 -18.48 -15.34
N LEU A 456 -3.80 -18.83 -15.64
CA LEU A 456 -3.24 -18.68 -16.99
C LEU A 456 -4.01 -19.52 -18.01
N ARG A 457 -4.42 -20.75 -17.66
CA ARG A 457 -5.22 -21.61 -18.54
C ARG A 457 -6.61 -21.04 -18.78
N GLU A 458 -7.28 -20.58 -17.72
CA GLU A 458 -8.60 -19.95 -17.83
C GLU A 458 -8.57 -18.71 -18.75
N HIS A 459 -7.58 -17.84 -18.55
CA HIS A 459 -7.44 -16.60 -19.31
C HIS A 459 -7.31 -16.85 -20.83
N LEU A 460 -6.56 -17.89 -21.21
CA LEU A 460 -6.32 -18.24 -22.62
C LEU A 460 -7.50 -18.98 -23.26
N LEU A 461 -8.26 -19.79 -22.48
CA LEU A 461 -9.52 -20.40 -22.96
C LEU A 461 -10.60 -19.36 -23.26
N ASP A 462 -10.59 -18.26 -22.51
CA ASP A 462 -11.51 -17.13 -22.66
C ASP A 462 -11.15 -16.17 -23.81
N GLY A 463 -10.12 -16.50 -24.60
CA GLY A 463 -9.64 -15.69 -25.73
C GLY A 463 -8.77 -14.50 -25.33
N GLY A 464 -8.09 -14.56 -24.18
CA GLY A 464 -7.17 -13.52 -23.74
C GLY A 464 -5.90 -13.46 -24.59
N ASP A 465 -5.65 -12.33 -25.25
CA ASP A 465 -4.40 -12.08 -25.95
C ASP A 465 -3.25 -11.95 -24.93
N CYS A 466 -2.48 -13.02 -24.75
CA CYS A 466 -1.13 -12.93 -24.20
C CYS A 466 -0.19 -12.53 -25.34
N GLU A 467 0.00 -11.24 -25.59
CA GLU A 467 1.20 -10.78 -26.31
C GLU A 467 2.42 -11.04 -25.42
N TYR A 468 2.97 -12.25 -25.53
CA TYR A 468 4.38 -12.51 -25.29
C TYR A 468 5.13 -11.80 -26.43
N GLU A 469 5.73 -10.64 -26.14
CA GLU A 469 6.72 -10.04 -27.05
C GLU A 469 7.99 -10.91 -27.02
N ASP A 470 7.99 -12.00 -27.78
CA ASP A 470 9.23 -12.52 -28.36
C ASP A 470 9.61 -11.56 -29.50
N GLY A 471 10.65 -10.75 -29.26
CA GLY A 471 11.10 -9.70 -30.17
C GLY A 471 12.61 -9.50 -30.15
N ASP A 472 13.31 -10.36 -30.88
CA ASP A 472 14.56 -10.12 -31.61
C ASP A 472 15.79 -9.58 -30.88
N LEU A 473 16.54 -10.51 -30.27
CA LEU A 473 18.01 -10.47 -30.35
C LEU A 473 18.47 -11.28 -31.56
N ASN A 474 18.28 -10.73 -32.77
CA ASN A 474 19.00 -11.23 -33.94
C ASN A 474 19.36 -10.11 -34.93
N ASN A 475 20.66 -10.11 -35.27
CA ASN A 475 21.40 -9.33 -36.25
C ASN A 475 21.80 -7.88 -35.90
N GLY A 476 23.07 -7.46 -36.05
CA GLY A 476 24.11 -8.07 -36.88
C GLY A 476 25.53 -7.71 -36.45
N LYS A 477 26.36 -8.75 -36.37
CA LYS A 477 27.74 -8.66 -36.86
C LYS A 477 27.69 -8.69 -38.39
N LYS A 478 28.15 -7.61 -39.02
CA LYS A 478 29.00 -7.65 -40.21
C LYS A 478 29.82 -6.38 -40.25
#